data_AF-A0A7K4HAD9-F1
#
_entry.id   AF-A0A7K4HAD9-F1
#
_cell.length_a   1.000
_cell.length_b   1.000
_cell.length_c   1.000
_cell.angle_alpha   90.00
_cell.angle_beta   90.00
_cell.angle_gamma   90.00
#
_symmetry.space_group_name_H-M   'P 1'
#
loop_
_entity.id
_entity.type
_entity.pdbx_description
1 polymer ?
#
loop_
_entity_poly.entity_id
_entity_poly.type
_entity_poly.pdbx_seq_one_letter_code
_entity_poly.pdbx_strand_id
1 'polypeptide(L)'
;MLFPQLINRNIVDVIVVFVLVSIYSVRLIHNWVKQWRGLGHEDWRYTNYRLKMGNKFWVINLTGLQLMPTIMVYLGSISLYPVLSLRTSSLGLLDIIAIIVTATAITLEALADQQSYKFRRNRENSQEFITTGLWKFSRHPNYLGEVMFWWGLYIFSLAANILYFWAIIGPIAMTILFYVVSIPPMEKRNLERKPDYPEYKKNTSKLILWFPKKRN
;
A
#
# COMPACT_ATOMS: atom_id res chain seq x y z
N MET A 1 -46.52 -13.27 -9.27
CA MET A 1 -45.34 -12.76 -10.01
C MET A 1 -45.45 -11.24 -9.98
N LEU A 2 -44.70 -10.48 -9.19
CA LEU A 2 -43.27 -10.19 -9.36
C LEU A 2 -42.76 -9.41 -8.13
N PHE A 3 -42.01 -10.05 -7.24
CA PHE A 3 -40.91 -9.41 -6.51
C PHE A 3 -39.67 -10.19 -7.00
N PRO A 4 -38.67 -9.56 -7.67
CA PRO A 4 -37.72 -8.68 -6.98
C PRO A 4 -37.04 -7.60 -7.87
N GLN A 5 -37.22 -6.31 -7.58
CA GLN A 5 -36.39 -5.23 -8.18
C GLN A 5 -35.79 -4.27 -7.13
N LEU A 6 -35.82 -4.64 -5.85
CA LEU A 6 -35.41 -3.77 -4.74
C LEU A 6 -34.10 -4.19 -4.09
N ILE A 7 -33.09 -4.55 -4.90
CA ILE A 7 -31.71 -4.21 -4.51
C ILE A 7 -31.45 -2.84 -5.12
N ASN A 8 -31.50 -1.82 -4.26
CA ASN A 8 -31.21 -0.43 -4.61
C ASN A 8 -29.78 -0.41 -5.20
N ARG A 9 -29.60 -0.12 -6.49
CA ARG A 9 -28.35 -0.41 -7.23
C ARG A 9 -27.09 0.29 -6.68
N ASN A 10 -27.24 1.41 -5.99
CA ASN A 10 -26.19 2.03 -5.16
C ASN A 10 -25.55 1.03 -4.17
N ILE A 11 -26.32 0.07 -3.66
CA ILE A 11 -25.86 -0.97 -2.74
C ILE A 11 -24.82 -1.88 -3.40
N VAL A 12 -24.89 -2.12 -4.72
CA VAL A 12 -23.93 -3.02 -5.39
C VAL A 12 -22.53 -2.40 -5.39
N ASP A 13 -22.40 -1.14 -5.82
CA ASP A 13 -21.12 -0.43 -5.84
C ASP A 13 -20.53 -0.32 -4.43
N VAL A 14 -21.40 0.02 -3.46
CA VAL A 14 -21.03 0.09 -2.04
C VAL A 14 -20.57 -1.27 -1.52
N ILE A 15 -21.28 -2.37 -1.81
CA ILE A 15 -20.89 -3.73 -1.41
C ILE A 15 -19.55 -4.10 -2.04
N VAL A 16 -19.35 -3.83 -3.33
CA VAL A 16 -18.11 -4.18 -4.04
C VAL A 16 -16.93 -3.44 -3.42
N VAL A 17 -17.03 -2.12 -3.24
CA VAL A 17 -15.99 -1.33 -2.61
C VAL A 17 -15.75 -1.78 -1.17
N PHE A 18 -16.82 -2.02 -0.41
CA PHE A 18 -16.73 -2.52 0.97
C PHE A 18 -16.00 -3.86 1.05
N VAL A 19 -16.31 -4.81 0.15
CA VAL A 19 -15.64 -6.11 0.08
C VAL A 19 -14.17 -5.94 -0.26
N LEU A 20 -13.82 -5.14 -1.27
CA LEU A 20 -12.42 -4.89 -1.66
C LEU A 20 -11.63 -4.23 -0.54
N VAL A 21 -12.18 -3.20 0.11
CA VAL A 21 -11.58 -2.53 1.28
C VAL A 21 -11.42 -3.52 2.43
N SER A 22 -12.43 -4.34 2.71
CA SER A 22 -12.38 -5.35 3.77
C SER A 22 -11.29 -6.40 3.51
N ILE A 23 -11.18 -6.90 2.28
CA ILE A 23 -10.12 -7.83 1.88
C ILE A 23 -8.75 -7.18 2.08
N TYR A 24 -8.58 -5.93 1.63
CA TYR A 24 -7.34 -5.17 1.81
C TYR A 24 -6.99 -4.99 3.31
N SER A 25 -7.96 -4.60 4.15
CA SER A 25 -7.76 -4.40 5.59
C SER A 25 -7.45 -5.70 6.33
N VAL A 26 -8.18 -6.78 6.05
CA VAL A 26 -7.92 -8.11 6.62
C VAL A 26 -6.52 -8.59 6.23
N ARG A 27 -6.11 -8.37 4.98
CA ARG A 27 -4.77 -8.70 4.49
C ARG A 27 -3.68 -7.91 5.24
N LEU A 28 -3.87 -6.60 5.46
CA LEU A 28 -2.96 -5.77 6.26
C LEU A 28 -2.77 -6.34 7.67
N ILE A 29 -3.90 -6.60 8.35
CA ILE A 29 -3.92 -7.15 9.72
C ILE A 29 -3.22 -8.51 9.73
N HIS A 30 -3.55 -9.40 8.80
CA HIS A 30 -2.93 -10.73 8.69
C HIS A 30 -1.42 -10.65 8.46
N ASN A 31 -0.96 -9.76 7.59
CA ASN A 31 0.47 -9.56 7.33
C ASN A 31 1.21 -9.06 8.57
N TRP A 32 0.57 -8.19 9.37
CA TRP A 32 1.09 -7.71 10.64
C TRP A 32 1.12 -8.83 11.70
N VAL A 33 0.00 -9.53 11.93
CA VAL A 33 -0.12 -10.60 12.93
C VAL A 33 0.91 -11.70 12.69
N LYS A 34 1.12 -12.12 11.43
CA LYS A 34 2.13 -13.12 11.06
C LYS A 34 3.57 -12.77 11.45
N GLN A 35 3.87 -11.47 11.58
CA GLN A 35 5.21 -10.96 11.84
C GLN A 35 5.39 -10.49 13.28
N TRP A 36 4.31 -10.45 14.07
CA TRP A 36 4.35 -10.03 15.46
C TRP A 36 5.12 -11.03 16.32
N ARG A 37 5.98 -10.52 17.21
CA ARG A 37 6.85 -11.30 18.09
C ARG A 37 6.57 -11.08 19.58
N GLY A 38 5.42 -10.51 19.91
CA GLY A 38 5.07 -10.12 21.29
C GLY A 38 5.44 -8.68 21.64
N LEU A 39 5.21 -8.31 22.89
CA LEU A 39 5.32 -6.93 23.39
C LEU A 39 6.76 -6.39 23.46
N GLY A 40 7.77 -7.27 23.46
CA GLY A 40 9.17 -6.87 23.43
C GLY A 40 9.69 -6.44 22.05
N HIS A 41 8.87 -6.53 21.00
CA HIS A 41 9.27 -6.18 19.65
C HIS A 41 9.03 -4.70 19.34
N GLU A 42 10.10 -3.95 19.09
CA GLU A 42 10.04 -2.55 18.63
C GLU A 42 10.54 -2.43 17.17
N ASP A 43 9.81 -1.69 16.33
CA ASP A 43 10.26 -1.37 14.98
C ASP A 43 11.48 -0.44 15.03
N TRP A 44 12.46 -0.73 14.19
CA TRP A 44 13.75 -0.04 14.18
C TRP A 44 13.68 1.48 14.01
N ARG A 45 12.61 2.01 13.40
CA ARG A 45 12.41 3.46 13.25
C ARG A 45 12.28 4.11 14.62
N TYR A 46 11.52 3.50 15.52
CA TYR A 46 11.34 4.01 16.88
C TYR A 46 12.65 4.03 17.64
N THR A 47 13.39 2.91 17.65
CA THR A 47 14.70 2.84 18.31
C THR A 47 15.69 3.86 17.73
N ASN A 48 15.73 4.00 16.40
CA ASN A 48 16.63 4.93 15.71
C ASN A 48 16.32 6.40 16.05
N TYR A 49 15.04 6.79 16.04
CA TYR A 49 14.64 8.15 16.40
C TYR A 49 14.85 8.42 17.89
N ARG A 50 14.58 7.45 18.76
CA ARG A 50 14.81 7.56 20.21
C ARG A 50 16.28 7.85 20.51
N LEU A 51 17.18 7.09 19.92
CA LEU A 51 18.63 7.26 20.10
C LEU A 51 19.14 8.59 19.53
N LYS A 52 18.58 9.07 18.42
CA LYS A 52 19.04 10.31 17.76
C LYS A 52 18.49 11.60 18.37
N MET A 53 17.28 11.55 18.91
CA MET A 53 16.52 12.77 19.24
C MET A 53 16.24 12.91 20.74
N GLY A 54 16.61 11.93 21.56
CA GLY A 54 16.48 11.98 23.02
C GLY A 54 15.05 12.35 23.44
N ASN A 55 14.91 13.40 24.26
CA ASN A 55 13.60 13.84 24.77
C ASN A 55 12.62 14.31 23.67
N LYS A 56 13.11 14.78 22.51
CA LYS A 56 12.26 15.17 21.38
C LYS A 56 11.58 13.97 20.71
N PHE A 57 12.01 12.75 21.02
CA PHE A 57 11.43 11.51 20.52
C PHE A 57 9.91 11.46 20.67
N TRP A 58 9.37 11.85 21.82
CA TRP A 58 7.93 11.74 22.08
C TRP A 58 7.09 12.59 21.13
N VAL A 59 7.54 13.82 20.83
CA VAL A 59 6.88 14.72 19.88
C VAL A 59 6.93 14.13 18.47
N ILE A 60 8.07 13.60 18.04
CA ILE A 60 8.26 13.04 16.69
C ILE A 60 7.54 11.69 16.54
N ASN A 61 7.49 10.91 17.61
CA ASN A 61 6.71 9.69 17.67
C ASN A 61 5.22 10.00 17.45
N LEU A 62 4.67 10.93 18.22
CA LEU A 62 3.27 11.31 18.09
C LEU A 62 2.97 11.91 16.71
N THR A 63 3.76 12.89 16.27
CA THR A 63 3.47 13.65 15.04
C THR A 63 3.87 12.90 13.77
N GLY A 64 5.10 12.39 13.70
CA GLY A 64 5.68 11.79 12.50
C GLY A 64 5.40 10.30 12.33
N LEU A 65 5.45 9.52 13.41
CA LEU A 65 5.29 8.05 13.32
C LEU A 65 3.84 7.60 13.45
N GLN A 66 2.99 8.34 14.17
CA GLN A 66 1.59 7.96 14.41
C GLN A 66 0.59 8.86 13.68
N LEU A 67 0.65 10.18 13.91
CA LEU A 67 -0.36 11.10 13.39
C LEU A 67 -0.25 11.29 11.87
N MET A 68 0.97 11.47 11.33
CA MET A 68 1.16 11.70 9.90
C MET A 68 0.60 10.55 9.04
N PRO A 69 0.92 9.26 9.26
CA PRO A 69 0.30 8.18 8.48
C PRO A 69 -1.22 8.11 8.63
N THR A 70 -1.74 8.41 9.83
CA THR A 70 -3.18 8.46 10.10
C THR A 70 -3.88 9.52 9.25
N ILE A 71 -3.31 10.73 9.20
CA ILE A 71 -3.82 11.82 8.34
C ILE A 71 -3.78 11.40 6.87
N MET A 72 -2.70 10.76 6.41
CA MET A 72 -2.59 10.30 5.02
C MET A 72 -3.67 9.26 4.66
N VAL A 73 -3.97 8.32 5.56
CA VAL A 73 -5.05 7.34 5.37
C VAL A 73 -6.41 8.02 5.29
N TYR A 74 -6.69 9.01 6.15
CA TYR A 74 -7.92 9.79 6.06
C TYR A 74 -8.02 10.59 4.76
N LEU A 75 -6.93 11.22 4.32
CA LEU A 75 -6.87 11.90 3.02
C LEU A 75 -7.11 10.92 1.87
N GLY A 76 -6.51 9.72 1.91
CA GLY A 76 -6.77 8.65 0.94
C GLY A 76 -8.23 8.21 0.92
N SER A 77 -8.87 8.18 2.10
CA SER A 77 -10.26 7.74 2.26
C SER A 77 -11.28 8.75 1.72
N ILE A 78 -10.88 9.99 1.42
CA ILE A 78 -11.74 10.98 0.74
C ILE A 78 -12.30 10.42 -0.57
N SER A 79 -11.52 9.60 -1.29
CA SER A 79 -11.97 8.96 -2.54
C SER A 79 -13.14 8.00 -2.36
N LEU A 80 -13.43 7.54 -1.14
CA LEU A 80 -14.60 6.70 -0.87
C LEU A 80 -15.90 7.51 -0.78
N TYR A 81 -15.84 8.81 -0.51
CA TYR A 81 -17.04 9.61 -0.25
C TYR A 81 -18.07 9.55 -1.39
N PRO A 82 -17.70 9.71 -2.68
CA PRO A 82 -18.69 9.76 -3.75
C PRO A 82 -19.41 8.43 -3.97
N VAL A 83 -18.69 7.31 -3.92
CA VAL A 83 -19.28 5.98 -4.07
C VAL A 83 -20.18 5.60 -2.89
N LEU A 84 -19.89 6.11 -1.69
CA LEU A 84 -20.70 5.84 -0.50
C LEU A 84 -21.93 6.77 -0.35
N SER A 85 -21.91 7.96 -0.95
CA SER A 85 -22.93 9.00 -0.71
C SER A 85 -23.86 9.26 -1.91
N LEU A 86 -23.40 9.00 -3.14
CA LEU A 86 -24.16 9.34 -4.35
C LEU A 86 -24.95 8.14 -4.87
N ARG A 87 -26.13 8.40 -5.43
CA ARG A 87 -26.91 7.39 -6.14
C ARG A 87 -26.43 7.30 -7.59
N THR A 88 -25.87 6.16 -7.96
CA THR A 88 -25.43 5.83 -9.32
C THR A 88 -26.50 4.99 -10.04
N SER A 89 -26.60 5.14 -11.36
CA SER A 89 -27.68 4.56 -12.17
C SER A 89 -27.35 3.14 -12.68
N SER A 90 -26.06 2.82 -12.90
CA SER A 90 -25.58 1.55 -13.43
C SER A 90 -24.07 1.39 -13.30
N LEU A 91 -23.58 0.15 -13.14
CA LEU A 91 -22.16 -0.20 -13.29
C LEU A 91 -21.67 0.20 -14.68
N GLY A 92 -20.75 1.15 -14.73
CA GLY A 92 -20.11 1.62 -15.94
C GLY A 92 -18.75 0.96 -16.18
N LEU A 93 -18.13 1.32 -17.30
CA LEU A 93 -16.77 0.89 -17.64
C LEU A 93 -15.76 1.31 -16.56
N LEU A 94 -15.93 2.49 -15.96
CA LEU A 94 -15.04 2.98 -14.90
C LEU A 94 -15.13 2.14 -13.62
N ASP A 95 -16.30 1.62 -13.25
CA ASP A 95 -16.45 0.73 -12.10
C ASP A 95 -15.68 -0.58 -12.33
N ILE A 96 -15.79 -1.15 -13.53
CA ILE A 96 -15.05 -2.37 -13.91
C ILE A 96 -13.54 -2.12 -13.84
N ILE A 97 -13.07 -0.98 -14.36
CA ILE A 97 -11.65 -0.59 -14.29
C ILE A 97 -11.23 -0.43 -12.82
N ALA A 98 -12.03 0.23 -11.99
CA ALA A 98 -11.73 0.42 -10.57
C ALA A 98 -11.61 -0.92 -9.83
N ILE A 99 -12.53 -1.86 -10.08
CA ILE A 99 -12.51 -3.22 -9.52
C ILE A 99 -11.23 -3.94 -9.93
N ILE A 100 -10.89 -3.95 -11.22
CA ILE A 100 -9.71 -4.64 -11.74
C ILE A 100 -8.43 -4.05 -11.13
N VAL A 101 -8.30 -2.73 -11.12
CA VAL A 101 -7.13 -2.03 -10.56
C VAL A 101 -6.99 -2.36 -9.07
N THR A 102 -8.08 -2.25 -8.30
CA THR A 102 -8.07 -2.48 -6.85
C THR A 102 -7.79 -3.95 -6.51
N ALA A 103 -8.43 -4.90 -7.20
CA ALA A 103 -8.20 -6.33 -6.99
C ALA A 103 -6.76 -6.73 -7.38
N THR A 104 -6.23 -6.17 -8.47
CA THR A 104 -4.83 -6.37 -8.88
C THR A 104 -3.87 -5.81 -7.85
N ALA A 105 -4.15 -4.62 -7.31
CA ALA A 105 -3.35 -3.98 -6.26
C ALA A 105 -3.24 -4.86 -5.01
N ILE A 106 -4.38 -5.34 -4.51
CA ILE A 106 -4.47 -6.25 -3.35
C ILE A 106 -3.68 -7.54 -3.61
N THR A 107 -3.86 -8.13 -4.79
CA THR A 107 -3.20 -9.39 -5.17
C THR A 107 -1.68 -9.21 -5.28
N LEU A 108 -1.24 -8.17 -5.99
CA LEU A 108 0.17 -7.81 -6.13
C LEU A 108 0.83 -7.66 -4.76
N GLU A 109 0.17 -6.91 -3.87
CA GLU A 109 0.68 -6.67 -2.54
C GLU A 109 0.77 -7.96 -1.71
N ALA A 110 -0.31 -8.75 -1.69
CA ALA A 110 -0.36 -10.01 -0.97
C ALA A 110 0.74 -10.99 -1.42
N LEU A 111 0.98 -11.08 -2.73
CA LEU A 111 2.04 -11.91 -3.30
C LEU A 111 3.43 -11.38 -2.93
N ALA A 112 3.65 -10.07 -3.03
CA ALA A 112 4.92 -9.44 -2.68
C ALA A 112 5.29 -9.66 -1.21
N ASP A 113 4.32 -9.47 -0.30
CA ASP A 113 4.49 -9.70 1.13
C ASP A 113 4.73 -11.18 1.44
N GLN A 114 3.99 -12.09 0.81
CA GLN A 114 4.19 -13.53 1.01
C GLN A 114 5.58 -13.99 0.53
N GLN A 115 6.04 -13.51 -0.63
CA GLN A 115 7.40 -13.77 -1.13
C GLN A 115 8.45 -13.28 -0.13
N SER A 116 8.29 -12.04 0.34
CA SER A 116 9.22 -11.40 1.29
C SER A 116 9.24 -12.11 2.65
N TYR A 117 8.08 -12.55 3.14
CA TYR A 117 7.95 -13.33 4.37
C TYR A 117 8.63 -14.70 4.27
N LYS A 118 8.35 -15.47 3.20
CA LYS A 118 8.98 -16.77 2.96
C LYS A 118 10.50 -16.64 2.88
N PHE A 119 10.98 -15.64 2.15
CA PHE A 119 12.42 -15.34 2.07
C PHE A 119 13.02 -15.03 3.44
N ARG A 120 12.41 -14.14 4.24
CA ARG A 120 12.93 -13.77 5.56
C ARG A 120 13.00 -14.94 6.55
N ARG A 121 12.14 -15.95 6.38
CA ARG A 121 12.11 -17.16 7.22
C ARG A 121 13.17 -18.18 6.82
N ASN A 122 13.57 -18.20 5.56
CA ASN A 122 14.50 -19.19 5.01
C ASN A 122 15.93 -18.65 4.80
N ARG A 123 16.14 -17.33 4.86
CA ARG A 123 17.48 -16.74 4.75
C ARG A 123 18.39 -17.21 5.88
N GLU A 124 19.65 -17.46 5.57
CA GLU A 124 20.66 -17.89 6.54
C GLU A 124 21.35 -16.69 7.17
N ASN A 125 21.62 -15.65 6.36
CA ASN A 125 22.25 -14.42 6.80
C ASN A 125 21.29 -13.22 6.76
N SER A 126 21.35 -12.40 7.81
CA SER A 126 20.60 -11.15 7.94
C SER A 126 20.89 -10.11 6.85
N GLN A 127 22.06 -10.21 6.20
CA GLN A 127 22.52 -9.36 5.10
C GLN A 127 21.85 -9.71 3.76
N GLU A 128 21.26 -10.90 3.64
CA GLU A 128 20.56 -11.32 2.43
C GLU A 128 19.25 -10.51 2.21
N PHE A 129 18.87 -10.41 0.94
CA PHE A 129 17.63 -9.77 0.51
C PHE A 129 17.03 -10.49 -0.69
N ILE A 130 15.71 -10.42 -0.81
CA ILE A 130 14.97 -11.05 -1.89
C ILE A 130 15.21 -10.31 -3.21
N THR A 131 15.53 -11.06 -4.26
CA THR A 131 15.75 -10.57 -5.63
C THR A 131 14.99 -11.38 -6.68
N THR A 132 14.13 -12.31 -6.23
CA THR A 132 13.35 -13.23 -7.07
C THR A 132 11.86 -12.89 -7.03
N GLY A 133 11.07 -13.47 -7.93
CA GLY A 133 9.64 -13.17 -8.03
C GLY A 133 9.37 -11.72 -8.42
N LEU A 134 8.42 -11.07 -7.74
CA LEU A 134 8.08 -9.66 -7.99
C LEU A 134 9.25 -8.73 -7.64
N TRP A 135 10.07 -9.13 -6.67
CA TRP A 135 11.23 -8.38 -6.21
C TRP A 135 12.36 -8.33 -7.25
N LYS A 136 12.30 -9.16 -8.31
CA LYS A 136 13.20 -9.03 -9.47
C LYS A 136 12.90 -7.78 -10.30
N PHE A 137 11.64 -7.35 -10.33
CA PHE A 137 11.14 -6.30 -11.22
C PHE A 137 10.94 -4.96 -10.51
N SER A 138 10.75 -4.98 -9.20
CA SER A 138 10.62 -3.80 -8.36
C SER A 138 11.30 -4.04 -7.02
N ARG A 139 11.90 -2.99 -6.45
CA ARG A 139 12.51 -3.02 -5.12
C ARG A 139 11.48 -2.91 -4.00
N HIS A 140 10.27 -2.44 -4.30
CA HIS A 140 9.17 -2.29 -3.34
C HIS A 140 7.83 -2.65 -4.00
N PRO A 141 7.64 -3.89 -4.49
CA PRO A 141 6.42 -4.29 -5.20
C PRO A 141 5.19 -4.30 -4.29
N ASN A 142 5.37 -4.52 -2.98
CA ASN A 142 4.29 -4.38 -2.00
C ASN A 142 3.81 -2.93 -1.89
N TYR A 143 4.72 -1.95 -1.87
CA TYR A 143 4.33 -0.53 -1.89
C TYR A 143 3.70 -0.09 -3.20
N LEU A 144 4.01 -0.75 -4.32
CA LEU A 144 3.28 -0.52 -5.57
C LEU A 144 1.83 -0.95 -5.43
N GLY A 145 1.59 -2.12 -4.81
CA GLY A 145 0.23 -2.60 -4.52
C GLY A 145 -0.52 -1.64 -3.61
N GLU A 146 0.13 -1.16 -2.54
CA GLU A 146 -0.42 -0.11 -1.68
C GLU A 146 -0.83 1.13 -2.46
N VAL A 147 0.09 1.70 -3.26
CA VAL A 147 -0.21 2.90 -4.05
C VAL A 147 -1.34 2.64 -5.05
N MET A 148 -1.31 1.52 -5.77
CA MET A 148 -2.36 1.16 -6.74
C MET A 148 -3.73 1.00 -6.08
N PHE A 149 -3.80 0.52 -4.83
CA PHE A 149 -5.05 0.39 -4.10
C PHE A 149 -5.75 1.75 -3.93
N TRP A 150 -5.01 2.76 -3.49
CA TRP A 150 -5.55 4.13 -3.34
C TRP A 150 -5.94 4.76 -4.67
N TRP A 151 -5.19 4.50 -5.74
CA TRP A 151 -5.59 4.91 -7.09
C TRP A 151 -6.87 4.20 -7.54
N GLY A 152 -7.04 2.92 -7.21
CA GLY A 152 -8.28 2.18 -7.44
C GLY A 152 -9.49 2.82 -6.76
N LEU A 153 -9.35 3.25 -5.49
CA LEU A 153 -10.40 3.99 -4.77
C LEU A 153 -10.74 5.32 -5.45
N TYR A 154 -9.75 6.02 -5.99
CA TYR A 154 -9.99 7.24 -6.77
C TYR A 154 -10.72 6.97 -8.09
N ILE A 155 -10.46 5.84 -8.76
CA ILE A 155 -11.23 5.48 -9.95
C ILE A 155 -12.70 5.20 -9.58
N PHE A 156 -12.98 4.55 -8.44
CA PHE A 156 -14.35 4.44 -7.92
C PHE A 156 -14.99 5.81 -7.66
N SER A 157 -14.23 6.77 -7.11
CA SER A 157 -14.67 8.15 -6.92
C SER A 157 -15.14 8.80 -8.24
N LEU A 158 -14.35 8.64 -9.31
CA LEU A 158 -14.66 9.18 -10.63
C LEU A 158 -15.83 8.45 -11.30
N ALA A 159 -15.92 7.14 -11.11
CA ALA A 159 -17.01 6.32 -11.63
C ALA A 159 -18.35 6.75 -11.03
N ALA A 160 -18.37 7.08 -9.73
CA ALA A 160 -19.55 7.58 -9.06
C ALA A 160 -19.98 8.96 -9.58
N ASN A 161 -19.04 9.91 -9.70
CA ASN A 161 -19.29 11.21 -10.33
C ASN A 161 -17.97 11.93 -10.65
N ILE A 162 -17.78 12.29 -11.92
CA ILE A 162 -16.57 12.97 -12.44
C ILE A 162 -16.26 14.30 -11.74
N LEU A 163 -17.26 14.99 -11.18
CA LEU A 163 -17.08 16.26 -10.46
C LEU A 163 -16.23 16.10 -9.18
N TYR A 164 -16.01 14.87 -8.72
CA TYR A 164 -15.14 14.55 -7.59
C TYR A 164 -13.70 14.27 -8.00
N PHE A 165 -13.25 14.77 -9.15
CA PHE A 165 -11.85 14.68 -9.58
C PHE A 165 -10.85 15.24 -8.55
N TRP A 166 -11.26 16.19 -7.71
CA TRP A 166 -10.44 16.73 -6.63
C TRP A 166 -10.07 15.69 -5.56
N ALA A 167 -10.79 14.57 -5.48
CA ALA A 167 -10.44 13.45 -4.60
C ALA A 167 -9.12 12.76 -4.97
N ILE A 168 -8.48 13.13 -6.09
CA ILE A 168 -7.13 12.73 -6.49
C ILE A 168 -6.06 13.09 -5.44
N ILE A 169 -6.36 14.06 -4.57
CA ILE A 169 -5.48 14.41 -3.45
C ILE A 169 -5.16 13.20 -2.56
N GLY A 170 -6.10 12.26 -2.42
CA GLY A 170 -5.94 11.04 -1.66
C GLY A 170 -4.82 10.12 -2.18
N PRO A 171 -4.92 9.57 -3.40
CA PRO A 171 -3.86 8.72 -3.95
C PRO A 171 -2.54 9.46 -4.17
N ILE A 172 -2.54 10.78 -4.44
CA ILE A 172 -1.31 11.57 -4.50
C ILE A 172 -0.62 11.60 -3.13
N ALA A 173 -1.36 11.88 -2.06
CA ALA A 173 -0.82 11.88 -0.70
C ALA A 173 -0.23 10.52 -0.33
N MET A 174 -0.93 9.42 -0.64
CA MET A 174 -0.45 8.06 -0.42
C MET A 174 0.79 7.72 -1.27
N THR A 175 0.83 8.18 -2.52
CA THR A 175 2.01 8.01 -3.39
C THR A 175 3.22 8.73 -2.79
N ILE A 176 3.06 9.96 -2.29
CA ILE A 176 4.13 10.72 -1.61
C ILE A 176 4.58 10.01 -0.34
N LEU A 177 3.64 9.54 0.49
CA LEU A 177 3.93 8.80 1.72
C LEU A 177 4.82 7.59 1.44
N PHE A 178 4.50 6.77 0.44
CA PHE A 178 5.32 5.61 0.12
C PHE A 178 6.62 6.01 -0.58
N TYR A 179 6.56 6.81 -1.63
CA TYR A 179 7.70 7.07 -2.50
C TYR A 179 8.78 7.97 -1.86
N VAL A 180 8.35 8.98 -1.12
CA VAL A 180 9.21 10.03 -0.55
C VAL A 180 9.47 9.78 0.93
N VAL A 181 8.45 9.38 1.70
CA VAL A 181 8.61 9.26 3.16
C VAL A 181 9.07 7.86 3.57
N SER A 182 8.48 6.81 2.98
CA SER A 182 8.68 5.43 3.46
C SER A 182 9.86 4.71 2.80
N ILE A 183 10.01 4.79 1.48
CA ILE A 183 11.08 4.09 0.75
C ILE A 183 12.49 4.58 1.12
N PRO A 184 12.79 5.90 1.15
CA PRO A 184 14.18 6.34 1.29
C PRO A 184 14.86 5.90 2.61
N PRO A 185 14.22 5.98 3.79
CA PRO A 185 14.80 5.46 5.03
C PRO A 185 15.06 3.94 4.99
N MET A 186 14.17 3.18 4.35
CA MET A 186 14.32 1.73 4.18
C MET A 186 15.51 1.40 3.28
N GLU A 187 15.65 2.11 2.15
CA GLU A 187 16.79 1.92 1.25
C GLU A 187 18.11 2.33 1.88
N LYS A 188 18.13 3.44 2.63
CA LYS A 188 19.33 3.86 3.36
C LYS A 188 19.79 2.76 4.33
N ARG A 189 18.86 2.20 5.12
CA ARG A 189 19.14 1.10 6.03
C ARG A 189 19.64 -0.16 5.30
N ASN A 190 19.10 -0.48 4.12
CA ASN A 190 19.57 -1.60 3.32
C ASN A 190 20.99 -1.35 2.78
N LEU A 191 21.28 -0.15 2.28
CA LEU A 191 22.63 0.24 1.82
C LEU A 191 23.68 0.15 2.94
N GLU A 192 23.32 0.49 4.16
CA GLU A 192 24.22 0.42 5.33
C GLU A 192 24.50 -1.02 5.79
N ARG A 193 23.61 -1.98 5.48
CA ARG A 193 23.64 -3.33 6.06
C ARG A 193 23.94 -4.45 5.08
N LYS A 194 23.76 -4.22 3.79
CA LYS A 194 23.72 -5.27 2.76
C LYS A 194 24.72 -4.94 1.66
N PRO A 195 25.89 -5.60 1.64
CA PRO A 195 26.98 -5.30 0.69
C PRO A 195 26.55 -5.30 -0.78
N ASP A 196 25.68 -6.23 -1.18
CA ASP A 196 25.26 -6.39 -2.59
C ASP A 196 24.03 -5.54 -2.97
N TYR A 197 23.42 -4.83 -2.02
CA TYR A 197 22.24 -4.01 -2.26
C TYR A 197 22.46 -2.81 -3.20
N PRO A 198 23.62 -2.13 -3.22
CA PRO A 198 23.90 -1.07 -4.21
C PRO A 198 23.76 -1.56 -5.66
N GLU A 199 24.22 -2.77 -5.96
CA GLU A 199 24.13 -3.32 -7.31
C GLU A 199 22.67 -3.62 -7.68
N TYR A 200 21.92 -4.26 -6.77
CA TYR A 200 20.49 -4.50 -6.94
C TYR A 200 19.69 -3.20 -7.11
N LYS A 201 20.03 -2.16 -6.33
CA LYS A 201 19.45 -0.81 -6.43
C LYS A 201 19.69 -0.15 -7.79
N LYS A 202 20.88 -0.33 -8.38
CA LYS A 202 21.23 0.21 -9.71
C LYS A 202 20.42 -0.45 -10.83
N ASN A 203 20.16 -1.75 -10.71
CA ASN A 203 19.61 -2.56 -11.80
C ASN A 203 18.09 -2.78 -11.70
N THR A 204 17.46 -2.50 -10.56
CA THR A 204 16.04 -2.80 -10.33
C THR A 204 15.22 -1.53 -10.11
N SER A 205 14.04 -1.45 -10.73
CA SER A 205 13.12 -0.31 -10.57
C SER A 205 12.77 -0.08 -9.11
N LYS A 206 12.58 1.19 -8.72
CA LYS A 206 12.25 1.57 -7.34
C LYS A 206 10.86 1.07 -6.94
N LEU A 207 9.84 1.33 -7.75
CA LEU A 207 8.44 1.10 -7.37
C LEU A 207 7.67 0.32 -8.45
N ILE A 208 7.70 0.79 -9.70
CA ILE A 208 7.00 0.12 -10.81
C ILE A 208 7.62 -1.24 -11.14
N LEU A 209 6.82 -2.21 -11.57
CA LEU A 209 7.33 -3.46 -12.12
C LEU A 209 7.98 -3.18 -13.47
N TRP A 210 9.30 -3.33 -13.55
CA TRP A 210 10.04 -3.11 -14.78
C TRP A 210 11.16 -4.12 -14.95
N PHE A 211 11.53 -4.41 -16.19
CA PHE A 211 12.63 -5.33 -16.46
C PHE A 211 13.94 -4.80 -15.89
N PRO A 212 14.74 -5.65 -15.20
CA PRO A 212 16.01 -5.22 -14.66
C PRO A 212 16.98 -4.86 -15.78
N LYS A 213 17.85 -3.87 -15.51
CA LYS A 213 18.92 -3.50 -16.45
C LYS A 213 19.90 -4.67 -16.58
N LYS A 214 20.41 -4.93 -17.79
CA LYS A 214 21.45 -5.94 -18.02
C LYS A 214 22.66 -5.62 -17.14
N ARG A 215 23.20 -6.64 -16.46
CA ARG A 215 24.50 -6.57 -15.80
C ARG A 215 25.55 -6.48 -16.91
N ASN A 216 26.29 -5.38 -16.95
CA ASN A 216 27.53 -5.28 -17.74
C ASN A 216 28.67 -5.93 -16.95
#